data_AF-A0A382FCP2-F1
#
_entry.id   AF-A0A382FCP2-F1
#
_cell.length_a   1.000
_cell.length_b   1.000
_cell.length_c   1.000
_cell.angle_alpha   90.00
_cell.angle_beta   90.00
_cell.angle_gamma   90.00
#
_symmetry.space_group_name_H-M   'P 1'
#
loop_
_entity.id
_entity.type
_entity.pdbx_description
1 polymer ?
#
loop_
_entity_poly.entity_id
_entity_poly.type
_entity_poly.pdbx_seq_one_letter_code
_entity_poly.pdbx_strand_id
1 'polypeptide(L)' 'MVLLESKITLKTGDNAPDFSLKGIDDEMHSLDSYAGNKGLLIIFMCNHCPYVKAK' A
#
# COMPACT_ATOMS: atom_id res chain seq x y z
N MET A 1 -9.38 1.53 17.93
CA MET A 1 -9.69 0.22 17.32
C MET A 1 -10.27 0.45 15.94
N VAL A 2 -9.83 -0.31 14.93
CA VAL A 2 -10.44 -0.30 13.60
C VAL A 2 -11.72 -1.14 13.62
N LEU A 3 -12.72 -0.76 12.82
CA LEU A 3 -14.02 -1.46 12.76
C LEU A 3 -13.97 -2.78 11.97
N LEU A 4 -12.95 -2.95 11.11
CA LEU A 4 -12.79 -4.11 10.25
C LEU A 4 -11.33 -4.54 10.27
N GLU A 5 -11.09 -5.83 10.51
CA GLU A 5 -9.75 -6.42 10.45
C GLU A 5 -9.40 -6.86 9.02
N SER A 6 -8.11 -6.81 8.70
CA SER A 6 -7.60 -7.37 7.45
C SER A 6 -7.81 -8.88 7.42
N LYS A 7 -8.54 -9.36 6.42
CA LYS A 7 -8.82 -10.79 6.22
C LYS A 7 -7.72 -11.51 5.43
N ILE A 8 -6.76 -10.77 4.89
CA ILE A 8 -5.69 -11.28 4.03
C ILE A 8 -4.38 -11.16 4.79
N THR A 9 -3.62 -12.26 4.83
CA THR A 9 -2.28 -12.32 5.41
C THR A 9 -1.29 -12.69 4.31
N LEU A 10 -0.28 -11.85 4.12
CA LEU A 10 0.83 -12.11 3.21
C LEU A 10 2.00 -12.71 3.99
N LYS A 11 2.71 -13.65 3.37
CA LYS A 11 3.95 -14.23 3.89
C LYS A 11 5.15 -13.70 3.11
N THR A 12 6.32 -13.77 3.72
CA THR A 12 7.57 -13.43 3.04
C THR A 12 7.77 -14.35 1.83
N GLY A 13 8.03 -13.74 0.67
CA GLY A 13 8.20 -14.46 -0.60
C GLY A 13 6.94 -14.56 -1.45
N ASP A 14 5.77 -14.18 -0.91
CA ASP A 14 4.57 -14.06 -1.73
C ASP A 14 4.74 -12.95 -2.78
N ASN A 15 4.19 -13.16 -3.97
CA ASN A 15 4.09 -12.10 -4.96
C ASN A 15 3.18 -10.99 -4.43
N ALA A 16 3.58 -9.73 -4.67
CA ALA A 16 2.74 -8.60 -4.33
C ALA A 16 1.42 -8.67 -5.11
N PRO A 17 0.26 -8.47 -4.46
CA PRO A 17 -1.00 -8.35 -5.18
C PRO A 17 -1.01 -7.16 -6.13
N ASP A 18 -1.56 -7.36 -7.33
CA ASP A 18 -1.71 -6.28 -8.31
C ASP A 18 -2.62 -5.17 -7.79
N PHE A 19 -2.34 -3.95 -8.23
CA PHE A 19 -3.19 -2.79 -8.01
C PHE A 19 -3.15 -1.85 -9.22
N SER A 20 -4.20 -1.03 -9.33
CA SER A 20 -4.25 0.12 -10.23
C SER A 20 -4.96 1.24 -9.49
N LEU A 21 -4.21 2.24 -9.03
CA LEU A 21 -4.72 3.31 -8.19
C LEU A 21 -4.36 4.67 -8.77
N LYS A 22 -5.30 5.61 -8.68
CA LYS A 22 -5.08 6.98 -9.11
C LYS A 22 -4.23 7.74 -8.07
N GLY A 23 -3.15 8.36 -8.52
CA GLY A 23 -2.27 9.20 -7.71
C GLY A 23 -2.77 10.64 -7.57
N ILE A 24 -2.08 11.42 -6.74
CA ILE A 24 -2.31 12.87 -6.59
C ILE A 24 -1.84 13.69 -7.81
N ASP A 25 -1.05 13.04 -8.67
CA ASP A 25 -0.55 13.53 -9.95
C ASP A 25 -1.53 13.26 -11.11
N ASP A 26 -2.73 12.75 -10.80
CA ASP A 26 -3.73 12.29 -11.77
C ASP A 26 -3.28 11.10 -12.65
N GLU A 27 -2.14 10.48 -12.36
CA GLU A 27 -1.66 9.28 -13.07
C GLU A 27 -2.19 7.98 -12.43
N MET A 28 -2.23 6.92 -13.23
CA MET A 28 -2.56 5.58 -12.75
C MET A 28 -1.28 4.82 -12.40
N HIS A 29 -1.18 4.38 -11.15
CA HIS A 29 -0.03 3.66 -10.61
C HIS A 29 -0.35 2.18 -10.43
N SER A 30 0.54 1.31 -10.88
CA SER A 30 0.52 -0.15 -10.69
C SER A 30 1.88 -0.67 -10.21
N LEU A 31 2.00 -1.97 -9.96
CA LEU A 31 3.31 -2.58 -9.65
C LEU A 31 4.33 -2.36 -10.77
N ASP A 32 3.89 -2.50 -12.03
CA ASP A 32 4.74 -2.35 -13.21
C ASP A 32 5.28 -0.93 -13.40
N SER A 33 4.54 0.09 -12.94
CA SER A 33 4.99 1.49 -12.95
C SER A 33 6.33 1.69 -12.24
N TYR A 34 6.72 0.75 -11.35
CA TYR A 34 7.92 0.85 -10.51
C TYR A 34 8.95 -0.26 -10.74
N ALA A 35 8.80 -1.09 -11.78
CA ALA A 35 9.62 -2.28 -12.02
C ALA A 35 11.15 -2.03 -12.15
N GLY A 36 11.56 -0.80 -12.46
CA GLY A 36 12.98 -0.41 -12.56
C GLY A 36 13.69 -0.20 -11.22
N ASN A 37 12.96 -0.21 -10.10
CA ASN A 37 13.52 0.07 -8.77
C ASN A 37 14.01 -1.20 -8.06
N LYS A 38 15.02 -1.07 -7.19
CA LYS A 38 15.54 -2.19 -6.38
C LYS A 38 14.52 -2.76 -5.38
N GLY A 39 13.48 -1.99 -5.08
CA GLY A 39 12.39 -2.38 -4.21
C GLY A 39 11.27 -1.34 -4.24
N LEU A 40 10.08 -1.77 -3.87
CA LEU A 40 8.89 -0.95 -3.73
C LEU A 40 8.33 -1.18 -2.32
N LEU A 41 8.07 -0.08 -1.59
CA LEU A 41 7.44 -0.12 -0.28
C LEU A 41 6.00 0.39 -0.40
N ILE A 42 5.02 -0.45 -0.07
CA ILE A 42 3.60 -0.10 -0.07
C ILE A 42 3.15 0.12 1.37
N ILE A 43 2.58 1.29 1.64
CA ILE A 43 2.10 1.67 2.97
C ILE A 43 0.59 1.90 2.92
N PHE A 44 -0.15 1.12 3.72
CA PHE A 44 -1.57 1.38 3.97
C PHE A 44 -1.70 2.32 5.17
N MET A 45 -2.10 3.56 4.92
CA MET A 45 -2.27 4.57 5.97
C MET A 45 -3.58 5.34 5.80
N CYS A 46 -3.99 6.04 6.86
CA CYS A 46 -5.16 6.91 6.85
C CYS A 46 -4.91 8.19 7.64
N ASN A 47 -5.52 9.30 7.20
CA ASN A 47 -5.25 10.64 7.73
C ASN A 47 -5.68 10.83 9.19
N HIS A 48 -6.74 10.13 9.61
CA HIS A 48 -7.34 10.29 10.94
C HIS A 48 -7.02 9.14 11.89
N CYS A 49 -6.19 8.18 11.45
CA CYS A 49 -5.84 7.01 12.24
C CYS A 49 -4.91 7.43 13.38
N PRO A 50 -5.27 7.22 14.66
CA PRO A 50 -4.42 7.61 15.79
C PRO A 50 -3.07 6.88 15.80
N TYR A 51 -2.99 5.72 15.15
CA TYR A 51 -1.75 4.93 14.99
C TYR A 51 -0.74 5.52 14.00
N VAL A 52 -1.18 6.41 13.10
CA VAL A 52 -0.32 7.00 12.05
C VAL A 52 0.22 8.36 12.46
N LYS A 53 -0.37 9.00 13.49
CA LYS A 53 0.13 10.28 13.99
C LYS A 53 1.54 10.09 14.58
N ALA A 54 2.49 10.85 14.05
CA ALA A 54 3.82 10.96 14.64
C ALA A 54 3.70 11.46 16.09
N LYS A 55 4.44 10.83 17.00
CA LYS A 55 4.61 11.30 18.38
C LYS A 55 5.86 12.15 18.47
#